data_AF-A0A3B0XIW9-F1
#
_entry.id   AF-A0A3B0XIW9-F1
#
_cell.length_a   1.000
_cell.length_b   1.000
_cell.length_c   1.000
_cell.angle_alpha   90.00
_cell.angle_beta   90.00
_cell.angle_gamma   90.00
#
_symmetry.space_group_name_H-M   'P 1'
#
loop_
_entity.id
_entity.type
_entity.pdbx_description
1 polymer ?
#
loop_
_entity_poly.entity_id
_entity_poly.type
_entity_poly.pdbx_seq_one_letter_code
_entity_poly.pdbx_strand_id
1 'polypeptide(L)'
;MKKENINIMHVVGLIIGLYILSYTASADTPVTEKYITDNHFIKKIMETLDKKKRIGAFTGYELVFVYHEDNRCDGSTEGVITLNPGNKIDSAFTVEVVNDGKGWACATKPPTKFNIKFNLKTKLDALFKNIKNEYDPGELILYVYGDTESDYIKLHLKKESKGYRVYKIEYRSEDPG
;
A
#
# COMPACT_ATOMS: atom_id res chain seq x y z
N MET A 1 59.13 -3.29 -58.37
CA MET A 1 57.98 -2.46 -57.96
C MET A 1 56.81 -3.38 -57.64
N LYS A 2 56.23 -3.20 -56.44
CA LYS A 2 54.88 -3.58 -55.92
C LYS A 2 54.42 -5.05 -56.09
N LYS A 3 54.30 -5.90 -55.04
CA LYS A 3 53.35 -5.89 -53.87
C LYS A 3 51.90 -5.71 -54.30
N GLU A 4 50.86 -6.41 -53.83
CA GLU A 4 50.63 -7.39 -52.75
C GLU A 4 49.18 -7.90 -52.93
N ASN A 5 48.80 -8.89 -52.11
CA ASN A 5 47.46 -9.25 -51.62
C ASN A 5 46.86 -10.54 -52.17
N ILE A 6 46.81 -11.56 -51.29
CA ILE A 6 45.62 -12.34 -50.93
C ILE A 6 45.96 -13.23 -49.71
N ASN A 7 44.94 -13.48 -48.90
CA ASN A 7 44.77 -14.42 -47.77
C ASN A 7 45.01 -13.86 -46.37
N ILE A 8 43.96 -13.66 -45.55
CA ILE A 8 42.96 -14.60 -44.97
C ILE A 8 43.53 -15.32 -43.74
N MET A 9 42.93 -14.95 -42.60
CA MET A 9 42.64 -15.69 -41.35
C MET A 9 43.72 -16.42 -40.56
N HIS A 10 43.69 -16.05 -39.27
CA HIS A 10 43.95 -16.85 -38.07
C HIS A 10 45.39 -17.27 -37.78
N VAL A 11 45.85 -16.97 -36.56
CA VAL A 11 46.11 -17.95 -35.48
C VAL A 11 46.89 -17.28 -34.34
N VAL A 12 46.26 -17.26 -33.17
CA VAL A 12 46.79 -17.53 -31.81
C VAL A 12 47.80 -16.57 -31.17
N GLY A 13 47.36 -16.01 -30.04
CA GLY A 13 48.21 -15.54 -28.95
C GLY A 13 47.60 -15.97 -27.61
N LEU A 14 48.07 -17.11 -27.10
CA LEU A 14 47.69 -17.76 -25.85
C LEU A 14 48.52 -17.17 -24.70
N ILE A 15 47.91 -16.63 -23.65
CA ILE A 15 48.54 -16.54 -22.32
C ILE A 15 47.55 -17.06 -21.28
N ILE A 16 47.93 -18.21 -20.72
CA ILE A 16 47.35 -18.86 -19.56
C ILE A 16 47.79 -18.09 -18.32
N GLY A 17 46.84 -17.77 -17.45
CA GLY A 17 47.09 -17.29 -16.10
C GLY A 17 45.96 -17.72 -15.19
N LEU A 18 46.06 -18.94 -14.65
CA LEU A 18 45.23 -19.42 -13.54
C LEU A 18 45.45 -18.51 -12.32
N TYR A 19 44.36 -17.94 -11.81
CA TYR A 19 44.19 -17.71 -10.38
C TYR A 19 42.82 -18.26 -9.97
N ILE A 20 42.83 -19.49 -9.50
CA ILE A 20 41.77 -19.98 -8.61
C ILE A 20 42.27 -19.68 -7.20
N LEU A 21 41.62 -18.74 -6.52
CA LEU A 21 41.48 -18.80 -5.08
C LEU A 21 40.00 -18.60 -4.71
N SER A 22 39.55 -19.60 -3.98
CA SER A 22 38.25 -19.92 -3.40
C SER A 22 37.67 -18.85 -2.46
N TYR A 23 36.44 -19.13 -2.00
CA TYR A 23 35.65 -18.46 -0.92
C TYR A 23 34.90 -17.20 -1.37
N THR A 24 33.59 -17.02 -1.21
CA THR A 24 32.52 -17.76 -0.50
C THR A 24 31.18 -17.28 -1.08
N ALA A 25 30.15 -18.12 -1.00
CA ALA A 25 28.77 -17.68 -1.21
C ALA A 25 28.46 -16.44 -0.34
N SER A 26 28.11 -15.32 -0.96
CA SER A 26 27.29 -14.30 -0.31
C SER A 26 25.95 -14.32 -1.02
N ALA A 27 25.03 -15.10 -0.46
CA ALA A 27 23.61 -14.99 -0.75
C ALA A 27 23.06 -13.78 0.01
N ASP A 28 23.50 -12.58 -0.35
CA ASP A 28 22.92 -11.33 0.13
C ASP A 28 22.54 -10.49 -1.09
N THR A 29 21.41 -10.82 -1.70
CA THR A 29 20.68 -9.79 -2.47
C THR A 29 20.32 -8.64 -1.53
N PRO A 30 20.38 -7.39 -2.00
CA PRO A 30 20.73 -6.24 -1.18
C PRO A 30 19.54 -5.81 -0.34
N VAL A 31 19.72 -5.77 0.98
CA VAL A 31 18.80 -5.08 1.89
C VAL A 31 18.56 -3.64 1.43
N THR A 32 19.54 -3.04 0.72
CA THR A 32 19.50 -1.66 0.21
C THR A 32 18.52 -1.44 -0.95
N GLU A 33 18.44 -2.31 -1.95
CA GLU A 33 17.61 -2.05 -3.15
C GLU A 33 16.12 -2.21 -2.85
N LYS A 34 15.75 -3.22 -2.04
CA LYS A 34 14.37 -3.43 -1.56
C LYS A 34 13.89 -2.25 -0.70
N TYR A 35 14.68 -1.81 0.28
CA TYR A 35 14.34 -0.67 1.14
C TYR A 35 14.21 0.64 0.37
N ILE A 36 15.04 0.87 -0.65
CA ILE A 36 14.99 2.08 -1.49
C ILE A 36 13.73 2.09 -2.38
N THR A 37 13.35 0.94 -2.95
CA THR A 37 12.13 0.84 -3.76
C THR A 37 10.85 0.98 -2.96
N ASP A 38 10.82 0.44 -1.73
CA ASP A 38 9.68 0.55 -0.82
C ASP A 38 9.44 2.03 -0.47
N ASN A 39 10.51 2.75 -0.14
CA ASN A 39 10.44 4.18 0.19
C ASN A 39 9.91 5.04 -0.97
N HIS A 40 10.31 4.77 -2.20
CA HIS A 40 9.87 5.57 -3.35
C HIS A 40 8.38 5.39 -3.67
N PHE A 41 7.85 4.16 -3.57
CA PHE A 41 6.43 3.91 -3.79
C PHE A 41 5.57 4.54 -2.69
N ILE A 42 5.95 4.34 -1.41
CA ILE A 42 5.30 4.96 -0.25
C ILE A 42 5.30 6.48 -0.38
N LYS A 43 6.45 7.08 -0.71
CA LYS A 43 6.58 8.52 -0.93
C LYS A 43 5.60 9.03 -2.00
N LYS A 44 5.42 8.30 -3.11
CA LYS A 44 4.46 8.67 -4.16
C LYS A 44 3.01 8.61 -3.68
N ILE A 45 2.64 7.61 -2.89
CA ILE A 45 1.30 7.55 -2.27
C ILE A 45 1.11 8.76 -1.36
N MET A 46 2.08 9.05 -0.49
CA MET A 46 2.00 10.16 0.44
C MET A 46 1.90 11.51 -0.27
N GLU A 47 2.73 11.76 -1.28
CA GLU A 47 2.62 12.98 -2.10
C GLU A 47 1.27 13.08 -2.82
N THR A 48 0.66 11.95 -3.18
CA THR A 48 -0.67 11.92 -3.81
C THR A 48 -1.74 12.30 -2.80
N LEU A 49 -1.70 11.71 -1.60
CA LEU A 49 -2.63 11.98 -0.52
C LEU A 49 -2.53 13.44 -0.04
N ASP A 50 -1.32 13.93 0.17
CA ASP A 50 -1.03 15.33 0.56
C ASP A 50 -1.58 16.33 -0.47
N LYS A 51 -1.43 16.01 -1.76
CA LYS A 51 -2.00 16.80 -2.87
C LYS A 51 -3.49 16.52 -3.10
N LYS A 52 -4.13 15.72 -2.25
CA LYS A 52 -5.57 15.34 -2.33
C LYS A 52 -5.96 14.76 -3.69
N LYS A 53 -5.01 14.04 -4.30
CA LYS A 53 -5.18 13.38 -5.60
C LYS A 53 -5.75 11.98 -5.43
N ARG A 54 -6.21 11.44 -6.55
CA ARG A 54 -6.80 10.10 -6.67
C ARG A 54 -5.78 9.02 -6.33
N ILE A 55 -6.14 8.09 -5.45
CA ILE A 55 -5.27 6.98 -5.04
C ILE A 55 -5.52 5.71 -5.86
N GLY A 56 -6.62 5.63 -6.63
CA GLY A 56 -6.94 4.49 -7.48
C GLY A 56 -5.85 4.15 -8.50
N ALA A 57 -4.94 5.08 -8.81
CA ALA A 57 -3.76 4.81 -9.63
C ALA A 57 -2.77 3.82 -8.98
N PHE A 58 -2.80 3.69 -7.66
CA PHE A 58 -1.94 2.80 -6.87
C PHE A 58 -2.61 1.45 -6.56
N THR A 59 -3.90 1.31 -6.85
CA THR A 59 -4.65 0.08 -6.54
C THR A 59 -4.48 -0.98 -7.62
N GLY A 60 -4.71 -2.24 -7.26
CA GLY A 60 -4.95 -3.31 -8.23
C GLY A 60 -6.28 -3.17 -8.96
N TYR A 61 -6.58 -4.12 -9.85
CA TYR A 61 -7.90 -4.22 -10.50
C TYR A 61 -9.00 -4.51 -9.49
N GLU A 62 -8.72 -5.32 -8.47
CA GLU A 62 -9.59 -5.51 -7.32
C GLU A 62 -8.98 -4.86 -6.09
N LEU A 63 -9.84 -4.27 -5.28
CA LEU A 63 -9.49 -3.65 -4.01
C LEU A 63 -10.51 -4.05 -2.95
N VAL A 64 -10.05 -4.54 -1.81
CA VAL A 64 -10.91 -4.77 -0.65
C VAL A 64 -10.98 -3.48 0.17
N PHE A 65 -12.19 -3.02 0.48
CA PHE A 65 -12.42 -1.93 1.41
C PHE A 65 -13.06 -2.47 2.68
N VAL A 66 -12.51 -2.08 3.84
CA VAL A 66 -13.03 -2.39 5.17
C VAL A 66 -13.40 -1.09 5.87
N TYR A 67 -14.61 -1.05 6.41
CA TYR A 67 -15.12 0.01 7.26
C TYR A 67 -15.15 -0.49 8.70
N HIS A 68 -14.58 0.30 9.61
CA HIS A 68 -14.63 0.07 11.04
C HIS A 68 -14.90 1.40 11.75
N GLU A 69 -15.92 1.43 12.60
CA GLU A 69 -16.20 2.53 13.50
C GLU A 69 -16.61 1.97 14.85
N ASP A 70 -15.89 2.35 15.90
CA ASP A 70 -16.24 2.01 17.28
C ASP A 70 -16.77 3.25 18.00
N ASN A 71 -17.90 3.09 18.67
CA ASN A 71 -18.57 4.14 19.39
C ASN A 71 -18.92 3.67 20.81
N ARG A 72 -18.56 4.44 21.83
CA ARG A 72 -18.81 4.05 23.23
C ARG A 72 -20.29 3.76 23.54
N CYS A 73 -21.23 4.34 22.81
CA CYS A 73 -22.66 4.17 23.03
C CYS A 73 -23.36 3.24 22.04
N ASP A 74 -22.94 3.25 20.78
CA ASP A 74 -23.56 2.45 19.73
C ASP A 74 -22.85 1.12 19.47
N GLY A 75 -21.63 0.93 19.98
CA GLY A 75 -20.81 -0.27 19.76
C GLY A 75 -20.03 -0.22 18.45
N SER A 76 -19.61 -1.39 17.98
CA SER A 76 -18.78 -1.52 16.79
C SER A 76 -19.64 -1.65 15.53
N THR A 77 -19.25 -0.90 14.50
CA THR A 77 -19.84 -0.91 13.16
C THR A 77 -18.81 -1.38 12.14
N GLU A 78 -19.10 -2.52 11.51
CA GLU A 78 -18.17 -3.20 10.60
C GLU A 78 -18.78 -3.38 9.22
N GLY A 79 -17.98 -3.24 8.16
CA GLY A 79 -18.39 -3.57 6.80
C GLY A 79 -17.23 -3.90 5.89
N VAL A 80 -17.48 -4.75 4.90
CA VAL A 80 -16.48 -5.15 3.90
C VAL A 80 -17.10 -5.15 2.52
N ILE A 81 -16.41 -4.58 1.54
CA ILE A 81 -16.81 -4.60 0.13
C ILE A 81 -15.58 -4.77 -0.77
N THR A 82 -15.75 -5.53 -1.85
CA THR A 82 -14.76 -5.59 -2.93
C THR A 82 -15.13 -4.59 -4.02
N LEU A 83 -14.21 -3.66 -4.31
CA LEU A 83 -14.33 -2.68 -5.38
C LEU A 83 -13.61 -3.20 -6.63
N ASN A 84 -14.38 -3.30 -7.72
CA ASN A 84 -13.89 -3.74 -9.02
C ASN A 84 -14.49 -2.85 -10.14
N PRO A 85 -13.70 -2.05 -10.87
CA PRO A 85 -12.25 -1.86 -10.70
C PRO A 85 -11.89 -1.15 -9.38
N GLY A 86 -10.69 -1.39 -8.86
CA GLY A 86 -10.21 -0.84 -7.59
C GLY A 86 -10.16 0.69 -7.55
N ASN A 87 -10.01 1.34 -8.71
CA ASN A 87 -10.08 2.79 -8.83
C ASN A 87 -11.46 3.39 -8.51
N LYS A 88 -12.50 2.57 -8.32
CA LYS A 88 -13.78 3.00 -7.76
C LYS A 88 -13.64 3.66 -6.39
N ILE A 89 -12.56 3.40 -5.66
CA ILE A 89 -12.22 4.07 -4.39
C ILE A 89 -12.16 5.60 -4.52
N ASP A 90 -11.84 6.12 -5.72
CA ASP A 90 -11.74 7.56 -5.98
C ASP A 90 -13.12 8.25 -6.14
N SER A 91 -14.21 7.49 -6.07
CA SER A 91 -15.59 7.95 -6.19
C SER A 91 -16.40 7.53 -4.96
N ALA A 92 -17.58 8.12 -4.78
CA ALA A 92 -18.47 7.67 -3.73
C ALA A 92 -19.01 6.26 -4.03
N PHE A 93 -19.06 5.41 -3.01
CA PHE A 93 -19.65 4.07 -3.09
C PHE A 93 -20.43 3.76 -1.81
N THR A 94 -21.22 2.69 -1.84
CA THR A 94 -21.99 2.24 -0.69
C THR A 94 -21.38 0.95 -0.14
N VAL A 95 -21.22 0.89 1.18
CA VAL A 95 -20.83 -0.31 1.92
C VAL A 95 -21.98 -0.67 2.85
N GLU A 96 -22.39 -1.93 2.82
CA GLU A 96 -23.32 -2.46 3.81
C GLU A 96 -22.55 -2.76 5.09
N VAL A 97 -23.06 -2.31 6.22
CA VAL A 97 -22.43 -2.45 7.52
C VAL A 97 -23.37 -3.11 8.53
N VAL A 98 -22.78 -3.69 9.56
CA VAL A 98 -23.48 -4.21 10.73
C VAL A 98 -22.97 -3.48 11.95
N ASN A 99 -23.87 -2.87 12.71
CA ASN A 99 -23.59 -2.35 14.05
C ASN A 99 -24.06 -3.39 15.08
N ASP A 100 -23.20 -3.71 16.04
CA ASP A 100 -23.49 -4.76 17.02
C ASP A 100 -24.38 -4.30 18.20
N GLY A 101 -24.56 -2.99 18.37
CA GLY A 101 -25.33 -2.37 19.44
C GLY A 101 -24.70 -2.50 20.83
N LYS A 102 -23.43 -2.91 20.93
CA LYS A 102 -22.74 -3.25 22.19
C LYS A 102 -21.77 -2.16 22.65
N GLY A 103 -22.23 -0.92 22.68
CA GLY A 103 -21.49 0.16 23.34
C GLY A 103 -21.28 -0.12 24.83
N TRP A 104 -20.14 0.30 25.38
CA TRP A 104 -19.80 0.08 26.79
C TRP A 104 -20.27 1.21 27.74
N ALA A 105 -20.71 2.35 27.21
CA ALA A 105 -21.13 3.52 27.98
C ALA A 105 -22.66 3.75 28.00
N CYS A 106 -23.42 3.12 27.10
CA CYS A 106 -24.87 3.29 26.96
C CYS A 106 -25.61 1.94 27.04
N ALA A 107 -26.95 1.99 27.09
CA ALA A 107 -27.78 0.79 27.05
C ALA A 107 -27.58 0.03 25.73
N THR A 108 -27.42 -1.29 25.83
CA THR A 108 -27.28 -2.17 24.68
C THR A 108 -28.50 -2.10 23.76
N LYS A 109 -28.23 -2.08 22.45
CA LYS A 109 -29.25 -2.07 21.40
C LYS A 109 -29.21 -3.39 20.62
N PRO A 110 -30.31 -3.79 19.98
CA PRO A 110 -30.27 -4.89 19.02
C PRO A 110 -29.31 -4.57 17.86
N PRO A 111 -28.58 -5.56 17.30
CA PRO A 111 -27.76 -5.35 16.12
C PRO A 111 -28.58 -4.81 14.96
N THR A 112 -27.99 -3.89 14.19
CA THR A 112 -28.64 -3.28 13.03
C THR A 112 -27.78 -3.41 11.78
N LYS A 113 -28.44 -3.46 10.61
CA LYS A 113 -27.79 -3.54 9.31
C LYS A 113 -28.25 -2.39 8.45
N PHE A 114 -27.32 -1.65 7.87
CA PHE A 114 -27.63 -0.48 7.06
C PHE A 114 -26.52 -0.20 6.04
N ASN A 115 -26.76 0.76 5.15
CA ASN A 115 -25.85 1.14 4.08
C ASN A 115 -25.20 2.49 4.40
N ILE A 116 -23.86 2.53 4.38
CA ILE A 116 -23.09 3.77 4.50
C ILE A 116 -22.62 4.20 3.11
N LYS A 117 -22.80 5.48 2.79
CA LYS A 117 -22.17 6.11 1.62
C LYS A 117 -20.78 6.60 2.02
N PHE A 118 -19.75 5.97 1.47
CA PHE A 118 -18.35 6.35 1.71
C PHE A 118 -17.79 7.15 0.53
N ASN A 119 -16.96 8.16 0.84
CA ASN A 119 -16.19 8.91 -0.14
C ASN A 119 -14.82 9.23 0.46
N LEU A 120 -13.78 8.58 -0.05
CA LEU A 120 -12.42 8.74 0.45
C LEU A 120 -11.97 10.20 0.39
N LYS A 121 -12.18 10.88 -0.75
CA LYS A 121 -11.76 12.27 -0.91
C LYS A 121 -12.39 13.18 0.14
N THR A 122 -13.68 13.01 0.40
CA THR A 122 -14.38 13.78 1.44
C THR A 122 -13.84 13.49 2.83
N LYS A 123 -13.52 12.23 3.14
CA LYS A 123 -12.91 11.84 4.42
C LYS A 123 -11.52 12.45 4.59
N LEU A 124 -10.65 12.38 3.56
CA LEU A 124 -9.34 13.03 3.55
C LEU A 124 -9.46 14.55 3.75
N ASP A 125 -10.42 15.20 3.07
CA ASP A 125 -10.64 16.65 3.16
C ASP A 125 -11.12 17.12 4.53
N ALA A 126 -11.99 16.34 5.19
CA ALA A 126 -12.59 16.69 6.47
C ALA A 126 -11.67 16.41 7.66
N LEU A 127 -10.98 15.26 7.63
CA LEU A 127 -10.28 14.73 8.80
C LEU A 127 -8.79 15.06 8.80
N PHE A 128 -8.18 15.20 7.63
CA PHE A 128 -6.71 15.15 7.50
C PHE A 128 -6.14 16.48 6.99
N LYS A 129 -6.28 17.55 7.77
CA LYS A 129 -5.65 18.84 7.42
C LYS A 129 -4.12 18.75 7.55
N ASN A 130 -3.60 17.99 8.51
CA ASN A 130 -2.18 17.64 8.62
C ASN A 130 -2.02 16.11 8.54
N ILE A 131 -1.85 15.59 7.33
CA ILE A 131 -1.64 14.15 7.14
C ILE A 131 -0.32 13.74 7.80
N LYS A 132 -0.41 12.86 8.79
CA LYS A 132 0.74 12.11 9.32
C LYS A 132 0.70 10.70 8.75
N ASN A 133 1.86 10.04 8.72
CA ASN A 133 1.94 8.67 8.24
C ASN A 133 3.03 7.88 8.96
N GLU A 134 2.83 6.58 8.98
CA GLU A 134 3.77 5.58 9.49
C GLU A 134 3.72 4.37 8.57
N TYR A 135 4.89 3.82 8.22
CA TYR A 135 4.97 2.62 7.39
C TYR A 135 5.56 1.47 8.20
N ASP A 136 4.79 0.39 8.30
CA ASP A 136 5.24 -0.89 8.85
C ASP A 136 5.75 -1.78 7.71
N PRO A 137 7.08 -1.94 7.54
CA PRO A 137 7.65 -2.78 6.49
C PRO A 137 7.50 -4.29 6.77
N GLY A 138 7.24 -4.70 8.02
CA GLY A 138 7.00 -6.10 8.38
C GLY A 138 5.66 -6.59 7.86
N GLU A 139 4.63 -5.77 8.02
CA GLU A 139 3.26 -6.06 7.59
C GLU A 139 2.91 -5.47 6.20
N LEU A 140 3.79 -4.64 5.62
CA LEU A 140 3.55 -3.88 4.40
C LEU A 140 2.30 -3.00 4.51
N ILE A 141 2.15 -2.31 5.64
CA ILE A 141 1.00 -1.44 5.94
C ILE A 141 1.47 0.01 6.05
N LEU A 142 0.84 0.89 5.29
CA LEU A 142 0.97 2.33 5.44
C LEU A 142 -0.23 2.88 6.21
N TYR A 143 0.03 3.41 7.39
CA TYR A 143 -0.92 4.11 8.23
C TYR A 143 -0.96 5.58 7.85
N VAL A 144 -2.16 6.12 7.71
CA VAL A 144 -2.40 7.52 7.38
C VAL A 144 -3.33 8.08 8.44
N TYR A 145 -2.82 8.99 9.25
CA TYR A 145 -3.53 9.56 10.39
C TYR A 145 -4.00 10.98 10.11
N GLY A 146 -5.13 11.32 10.71
CA GLY A 146 -5.63 12.68 10.77
C GLY A 146 -5.02 13.54 11.86
N ASP A 147 -5.63 14.71 12.05
CA ASP A 147 -5.30 15.61 13.17
C ASP A 147 -5.65 14.98 14.53
N THR A 148 -6.68 14.13 14.54
CA THR A 148 -7.08 13.30 15.69
C THR A 148 -6.72 11.85 15.38
N GLU A 149 -5.98 11.19 16.27
CA GLU A 149 -5.56 9.78 16.09
C GLU A 149 -6.74 8.79 16.10
N SER A 150 -7.92 9.27 16.48
CA SER A 150 -9.20 8.55 16.39
C SER A 150 -9.58 8.12 14.98
N ASP A 151 -9.27 8.93 13.96
CA ASP A 151 -9.63 8.63 12.58
C ASP A 151 -8.38 8.38 11.75
N TYR A 152 -8.30 7.20 11.12
CA TYR A 152 -7.13 6.83 10.33
C TYR A 152 -7.46 5.81 9.23
N ILE A 153 -6.54 5.71 8.28
CA ILE A 153 -6.63 4.78 7.14
C ILE A 153 -5.42 3.85 7.16
N LYS A 154 -5.66 2.56 6.96
CA LYS A 154 -4.61 1.57 6.67
C LYS A 154 -4.61 1.23 5.20
N LEU A 155 -3.46 1.36 4.54
CA LEU A 155 -3.24 0.93 3.17
C LEU A 155 -2.36 -0.33 3.19
N HIS A 156 -2.97 -1.48 2.90
CA HIS A 156 -2.24 -2.74 2.82
C HIS A 156 -1.65 -2.90 1.43
N LEU A 157 -0.34 -3.14 1.40
CA LEU A 157 0.43 -3.27 0.17
C LEU A 157 0.75 -4.74 -0.08
N LYS A 158 0.81 -5.09 -1.35
CA LYS A 158 1.37 -6.36 -1.81
C LYS A 158 2.37 -6.11 -2.91
N LYS A 159 3.41 -6.93 -2.93
CA LYS A 159 4.41 -6.92 -4.01
C LYS A 159 3.84 -7.66 -5.22
N GLU A 160 3.93 -7.02 -6.38
CA GLU A 160 3.64 -7.58 -7.70
C GLU A 160 4.88 -7.51 -8.59
N SER A 161 4.81 -8.11 -9.79
CA SER A 161 5.92 -8.15 -10.75
C SER A 161 6.41 -6.75 -11.20
N LYS A 162 5.54 -5.73 -11.12
CA LYS A 162 5.83 -4.34 -11.53
C LYS A 162 6.02 -3.37 -10.35
N GLY A 163 6.20 -3.88 -9.13
CA GLY A 163 6.30 -3.08 -7.91
C GLY A 163 5.14 -3.34 -6.96
N TYR A 164 4.82 -2.37 -6.11
CA TYR A 164 3.75 -2.52 -5.11
C TYR A 164 2.40 -2.06 -5.64
N ARG A 165 1.34 -2.64 -5.06
CA ARG A 165 -0.05 -2.19 -5.23
C ARG A 165 -0.75 -2.17 -3.88
N VAL A 166 -1.66 -1.21 -3.73
CA VAL A 166 -2.66 -1.24 -2.66
C VAL A 166 -3.72 -2.27 -3.04
N TYR A 167 -3.91 -3.28 -2.20
CA TYR A 167 -4.92 -4.33 -2.44
C TYR A 167 -6.06 -4.30 -1.42
N LYS A 168 -5.83 -3.67 -0.27
CA LYS A 168 -6.83 -3.48 0.77
C LYS A 168 -6.67 -2.11 1.42
N ILE A 169 -7.80 -1.47 1.70
CA ILE A 169 -7.89 -0.21 2.44
C ILE A 169 -8.82 -0.44 3.63
N GLU A 170 -8.39 -0.05 4.82
CA GLU A 170 -9.25 0.03 6.00
C GLU A 170 -9.46 1.50 6.38
N TYR A 171 -10.72 1.90 6.60
CA TYR A 171 -11.04 3.11 7.33
C TYR A 171 -11.38 2.74 8.77
N ARG A 172 -10.77 3.42 9.73
CA ARG A 172 -10.93 3.20 11.16
C ARG A 172 -11.31 4.53 11.82
N SER A 173 -12.40 4.51 12.58
CA SER A 173 -12.81 5.59 13.48
C SER A 173 -12.95 5.00 14.87
N GLU A 174 -12.06 5.34 15.78
CA GLU A 174 -12.01 4.84 17.16
C GLU A 174 -12.34 5.97 18.14
N ASP A 175 -13.19 5.67 19.11
CA ASP A 175 -13.52 6.59 20.20
C ASP A 175 -12.31 6.72 21.16
N PRO A 176 -11.72 7.92 21.36
CA PRO A 176 -10.46 8.09 22.09
C PRO A 176 -10.56 7.91 23.63
N GLY A 177 -11.74 7.59 24.17
CA GLY A 177 -11.96 7.41 25.62
C GLY A 177 -12.65 8.59 26.30
#